data_AF-A0A5C7P618-F1
#
_entry.id   AF-A0A5C7P618-F1
#
_cell.length_a   1.000
_cell.length_b   1.000
_cell.length_c   1.000
_cell.angle_alpha   90.00
_cell.angle_beta   90.00
_cell.angle_gamma   90.00
#
_symmetry.space_group_name_H-M   'P 1'
#
loop_
_entity.id
_entity.type
_entity.pdbx_description
1 polymer ?
#
loop_
_entity_poly.entity_id
_entity_poly.type
_entity_poly.pdbx_seq_one_letter_code
_entity_poly.pdbx_strand_id
1 'polypeptide(L)' 'MSCQNSVDHPSHYQSKSGIEVIDVIEAFGLGFRLGNAVKYILRSGKKGDKVEDLHKALWHIQREIEKGGRSD' A
#
# COMPACT_ATOMS: atom_id res chain seq x y z
N MET A 1 -18.17 20.20 -4.20
CA MET A 1 -18.57 18.91 -4.82
C MET A 1 -17.29 18.15 -5.12
N SER A 2 -16.95 17.13 -4.35
CA SER A 2 -15.75 16.32 -4.60
C SER A 2 -16.08 15.27 -5.66
N CYS A 3 -15.62 15.50 -6.89
CA CYS A 3 -15.64 14.50 -7.95
C CYS A 3 -14.70 13.37 -7.54
N GLN A 4 -15.24 12.31 -6.92
CA GLN A 4 -14.52 11.06 -6.68
C GLN A 4 -14.26 10.39 -8.03
N ASN A 5 -13.10 10.65 -8.60
CA ASN A 5 -12.61 9.89 -9.74
C ASN A 5 -12.15 8.51 -9.23
N SER A 6 -12.82 7.45 -9.68
CA SER A 6 -12.51 6.05 -9.34
C SER A 6 -11.08 5.63 -9.69
N VAL A 7 -10.43 6.43 -10.53
CA VAL A 7 -9.09 6.20 -11.09
C VAL A 7 -8.01 6.83 -10.20
N ASP A 8 -8.22 8.08 -9.78
CA ASP A 8 -7.15 8.89 -9.16
C ASP A 8 -7.31 9.04 -7.64
N HIS A 9 -8.54 8.93 -7.11
CA HIS A 9 -8.82 9.04 -5.67
C HIS A 9 -9.80 7.98 -5.14
N PRO A 10 -9.50 6.68 -5.30
CA PRO A 10 -10.29 5.60 -4.72
C PRO A 10 -10.42 5.72 -3.19
N SER A 11 -11.66 5.80 -2.69
CA SER A 11 -12.00 5.96 -1.27
C SER A 11 -11.37 4.94 -0.31
N HIS A 12 -11.02 3.75 -0.81
CA HIS A 12 -10.38 2.69 -0.02
C HIS A 12 -8.86 2.88 0.16
N TYR A 13 -8.27 3.89 -0.46
CA TYR A 13 -6.88 4.30 -0.29
C TYR A 13 -6.71 5.62 0.47
N GLN A 14 -7.82 6.16 1.00
CA GLN A 14 -7.82 7.34 1.84
C GLN A 14 -7.95 6.97 3.33
N SER A 15 -7.30 7.72 4.21
CA SER A 15 -7.51 7.66 5.65
C SER A 15 -8.80 8.40 6.04
N LYS A 16 -9.29 8.20 7.26
CA LYS A 16 -10.40 9.01 7.81
C LYS A 16 -10.07 10.50 7.92
N SER A 17 -8.79 10.86 7.91
CA SER A 17 -8.27 12.23 7.97
C SER A 17 -7.87 12.80 6.60
N GLY A 18 -8.10 12.06 5.51
CA GLY A 18 -7.87 12.55 4.15
C GLY A 18 -6.50 12.20 3.54
N ILE A 19 -5.61 11.55 4.29
CA ILE A 19 -4.26 11.15 3.81
C ILE A 19 -4.40 10.03 2.79
N GLU A 20 -3.74 10.17 1.65
CA GLU A 20 -3.73 9.13 0.63
C GLU A 20 -2.53 8.20 0.80
N VAL A 21 -2.71 6.94 0.42
CA VAL A 21 -1.63 5.95 0.44
C VAL A 21 -0.44 6.38 -0.42
N ILE A 22 -0.68 7.07 -1.53
CA ILE A 22 0.39 7.56 -2.40
C ILE A 22 1.25 8.61 -1.69
N ASP A 23 0.64 9.52 -0.92
CA ASP A 23 1.35 10.53 -0.12
C ASP A 23 2.33 9.87 0.86
N VAL A 24 1.91 8.79 1.51
CA VAL A 24 2.76 8.03 2.44
C VAL A 24 3.92 7.35 1.69
N ILE A 25 3.64 6.77 0.52
CA ILE A 25 4.67 6.08 -0.27
C ILE A 25 5.74 7.05 -0.76
N GLU A 26 5.32 8.22 -1.23
CA GLU A 26 6.21 9.28 -1.74
C GLU A 26 7.00 9.95 -0.61
N ALA A 27 6.33 10.31 0.50
CA ALA A 27 6.98 10.97 1.64
C ALA A 27 8.08 10.13 2.29
N PHE A 28 7.95 8.80 2.26
CA PHE A 28 8.93 7.87 2.83
C PHE A 28 9.84 7.22 1.77
N GLY A 29 9.66 7.52 0.48
CA GLY A 29 10.51 6.98 -0.59
C GLY A 29 10.51 5.45 -0.69
N LEU A 30 9.38 4.79 -0.42
CA LEU A 30 9.31 3.34 -0.17
C LEU A 30 9.60 2.46 -1.39
N GLY A 31 9.64 3.02 -2.60
CA GLY A 31 9.82 2.26 -3.83
C GLY A 31 8.71 1.23 -4.08
N PHE A 32 8.91 0.35 -5.06
CA PHE A 32 7.83 -0.50 -5.56
C PHE A 32 7.33 -1.53 -4.53
N ARG A 33 8.22 -2.26 -3.86
CA ARG A 33 7.82 -3.39 -3.01
C ARG A 33 7.24 -2.91 -1.67
N LEU A 34 7.97 -2.06 -0.95
CA LEU A 34 7.48 -1.55 0.33
C LEU A 34 6.27 -0.64 0.14
N GLY A 35 6.20 0.12 -0.95
CA GLY A 35 5.01 0.90 -1.28
C GLY A 35 3.77 0.03 -1.48
N ASN A 36 3.89 -1.09 -2.20
CA ASN A 36 2.79 -2.05 -2.33
C ASN A 36 2.43 -2.72 -1.00
N ALA A 37 3.42 -3.03 -0.14
CA ALA A 37 3.15 -3.59 1.18
C ALA A 37 2.32 -2.63 2.04
N VAL A 38 2.73 -1.37 2.15
CA VAL A 38 1.99 -0.33 2.88
C VAL A 38 0.60 -0.13 2.29
N LYS A 39 0.49 -0.11 0.95
CA LYS A 39 -0.80 -0.02 0.26
C LYS A 39 -1.77 -1.12 0.70
N TYR A 40 -1.33 -2.38 0.77
CA TYR A 40 -2.20 -3.48 1.20
C TYR A 40 -2.51 -3.43 2.70
N ILE A 41 -1.56 -3.02 3.54
CA ILE A 41 -1.80 -2.82 4.99
C ILE A 41 -2.89 -1.77 5.21
N LEU A 42 -2.80 -0.62 4.54
CA LEU A 42 -3.75 0.50 4.69
C LEU A 42 -5.11 0.22 4.04
N ARG A 43 -5.17 -0.71 3.08
CA ARG A 43 -6.40 -1.18 2.43
C ARG A 43 -7.10 -2.32 3.18
N SER A 44 -6.35 -3.09 3.97
CA SER A 44 -6.84 -4.28 4.66
C SER A 44 -8.13 -4.00 5.45
N GLY A 45 -9.19 -4.74 5.15
CA GLY A 45 -10.52 -4.59 5.76
C GLY A 45 -11.35 -3.40 5.25
N LYS A 46 -10.84 -2.59 4.33
CA LYS A 46 -11.61 -1.54 3.61
C LYS A 46 -12.11 -2.03 2.25
N LYS A 47 -11.48 -3.05 1.67
CA LYS A 47 -11.86 -3.65 0.39
C LYS A 47 -11.46 -5.13 0.35
N GLY A 48 -12.41 -6.01 0.04
CA GLY A 48 -12.17 -7.45 -0.05
C GLY A 48 -11.82 -8.09 1.30
N ASP A 49 -11.16 -9.24 1.25
CA ASP A 49 -10.77 -10.00 2.43
C ASP A 49 -9.54 -9.40 3.14
N LYS A 50 -9.65 -9.23 4.46
CA LYS A 50 -8.60 -8.63 5.30
C LYS A 50 -7.33 -9.48 5.28
N VAL A 51 -7.45 -10.79 5.39
CA VAL A 51 -6.34 -11.74 5.51
C VAL A 51 -5.60 -11.84 4.18
N GLU A 52 -6.33 -11.85 3.06
CA GLU A 52 -5.75 -11.81 1.72
C GLU A 52 -4.86 -10.58 1.51
N ASP A 53 -5.31 -9.39 1.93
CA ASP A 53 -4.50 -8.18 1.84
C ASP A 53 -3.24 -8.24 2.71
N LEU A 54 -3.32 -8.83 3.91
CA LEU A 54 -2.15 -9.04 4.75
C LEU A 54 -1.15 -10.03 4.13
N HIS A 55 -1.62 -11.11 3.49
CA HIS A 55 -0.76 -12.03 2.75
C HIS A 55 -0.07 -11.35 1.56
N LYS A 56 -0.76 -10.46 0.84
CA LYS A 56 -0.15 -9.66 -0.24
C LYS A 56 0.92 -8.73 0.29
N ALA A 57 0.68 -8.07 1.42
CA ALA A 57 1.69 -7.23 2.07
C ALA A 57 2.94 -8.04 2.45
N LEU A 58 2.74 -9.21 3.09
CA LEU A 58 3.83 -10.12 3.46
C LEU A 58 4.64 -10.58 2.24
N TRP A 59 3.97 -10.91 1.14
CA TRP A 59 4.63 -11.32 -0.11
C TRP A 59 5.58 -10.24 -0.66
N HIS A 60 5.18 -8.97 -0.61
CA HIS A 60 6.02 -7.86 -1.04
C HIS A 60 7.21 -7.62 -0.10
N ILE A 61 7.00 -7.72 1.21
CA ILE A 61 8.05 -7.59 2.23
C ILE A 61 9.11 -8.68 2.05
N GLN A 62 8.67 -9.94 1.93
CA GLN A 62 9.57 -11.09 1.77
C GLN A 62 10.51 -10.92 0.57
N ARG A 63 9.98 -10.47 -0.57
CA ARG A 63 10.79 -10.19 -1.77
C ARG A 63 11.74 -9.02 -1.63
N GLU A 64 11.42 -8.02 -0.82
CA GLU A 64 12.34 -6.93 -0.54
C GLU A 64 13.51 -7.41 0.33
N ILE A 65 13.21 -8.26 1.32
CA ILE A 65 14.24 -8.93 2.14
C ILE A 65 15.15 -9.80 1.27
N GLU A 66 14.59 -10.63 0.38
CA GLU A 66 15.37 -11.47 -0.54
C GLU A 66 16.29 -10.68 -1.48
N LYS A 67 15.89 -9.47 -1.87
CA LYS A 67 16.74 -8.56 -2.64
C LYS A 67 17.87 -8.00 -1.78
N GLY A 68 17.59 -7.58 -0.54
CA GLY A 68 18.60 -7.06 0.39
C GLY A 68 19.59 -8.12 0.87
N GLY A 69 19.15 -9.38 0.98
CA GLY A 69 19.98 -10.53 1.34
C GLY A 69 20.92 -11.03 0.23
N ARG A 70 20.89 -10.41 -0.97
CA ARG A 70 21.85 -10.59 -2.06
C ARG A 70 22.77 -9.38 -2.19
N SER A 71 23.27 -8.90 -1.06
CA SER A 71 24.45 -8.02 -1.07
C SER A 71 25.66 -8.95 -1.14
N ASP A 72 26.23 -9.08 -2.34
CA ASP A 72 27.53 -9.73 -2.55
C ASP A 72 28.64 -9.03 -1.75
#